data_AF-A0A212J7N4-F1
#
_entry.id   AF-A0A212J7N4-F1
#
_cell.length_a   1.000
_cell.length_b   1.000
_cell.length_c   1.000
_cell.angle_alpha   90.00
_cell.angle_beta   90.00
_cell.angle_gamma   90.00
#
_symmetry.space_group_name_H-M   'P 1'
#
loop_
_entity.id
_entity.type
_entity.pdbx_description
1 polymer ?
#
loop_
_entity_poly.entity_id
_entity_poly.type
_entity_poly.pdbx_seq_one_letter_code
_entity_poly.pdbx_strand_id
1 'polypeptide(L)'
;MSAIESAINLLNSLKLSSVKQAEIDLLKTHLNLAKDKLSSLESENSGLLRENRELRNTIEQIKKDNQYLDLGACAVKKNDDGSIVDTPLCRDCHNPFRAKANNYSCGKCGVVVSREEVYRAIASVANP
;
A
#
# COMPACT_ATOMS: atom_id res chain seq x y z
N MET A 1 -56.72 29.08 -47.91
CA MET A 1 -55.65 28.54 -47.05
C MET A 1 -54.40 28.51 -47.89
N SER A 2 -53.55 29.50 -47.66
CA SER A 2 -52.69 30.13 -48.66
C SER A 2 -51.22 29.78 -48.44
N ALA A 3 -50.38 30.06 -49.43
CA ALA A 3 -48.92 29.91 -49.38
C ALA A 3 -48.26 30.47 -48.09
N ILE A 4 -48.94 31.38 -47.39
CA ILE A 4 -48.54 31.95 -46.10
C ILE A 4 -48.49 30.89 -44.99
N GLU A 5 -49.50 30.01 -44.88
CA GLU A 5 -49.48 28.91 -43.88
C GLU A 5 -48.34 27.93 -44.15
N SER A 6 -48.06 27.64 -45.42
CA SER A 6 -46.94 26.78 -45.82
C SER A 6 -45.59 27.42 -45.50
N ALA A 7 -45.44 28.73 -45.72
CA ALA A 7 -44.22 29.46 -45.38
C ALA A 7 -43.97 29.53 -43.86
N ILE A 8 -45.02 29.72 -43.06
CA ILE A 8 -44.94 29.73 -41.59
C ILE A 8 -44.51 28.34 -41.07
N ASN A 9 -45.09 27.26 -41.60
CA ASN A 9 -44.71 25.90 -41.22
C ASN A 9 -43.26 25.58 -41.60
N LEU A 10 -42.79 26.04 -42.77
CA LEU A 10 -41.40 25.88 -43.20
C LEU A 10 -40.43 26.61 -42.25
N LEU A 11 -40.72 27.87 -41.92
CA LEU A 11 -39.93 28.68 -40.98
C LEU A 11 -39.86 28.05 -39.58
N ASN A 12 -40.97 27.52 -39.08
CA ASN A 12 -41.02 26.83 -37.79
C ASN A 12 -40.20 25.52 -37.81
N SER A 13 -40.25 24.76 -38.92
CA SER A 13 -39.46 23.54 -39.08
C SER A 13 -37.95 23.81 -39.11
N LEU A 14 -37.53 24.90 -39.78
CA LEU A 14 -36.13 25.34 -39.83
C LEU A 14 -35.64 25.77 -38.46
N LYS A 15 -36.41 26.57 -37.71
CA LYS A 15 -36.08 26.93 -36.32
C LYS A 15 -35.93 25.69 -35.42
N LEU A 16 -36.85 24.74 -35.51
CA LEU A 16 -36.79 23.52 -34.71
C LEU A 16 -35.54 22.69 -35.05
N SER A 17 -35.16 22.61 -36.32
CA SER A 17 -33.95 21.92 -36.76
C SER A 17 -32.67 22.57 -36.22
N SER A 18 -32.59 23.92 -36.23
CA SER A 18 -31.43 24.65 -35.69
C SER A 18 -31.29 24.50 -34.19
N VAL A 19 -32.39 24.48 -33.43
CA VAL A 19 -32.38 24.27 -31.97
C VAL A 19 -31.88 22.87 -31.64
N LYS A 20 -32.39 21.84 -32.34
CA LYS A 20 -31.92 20.46 -32.16
C LYS A 20 -30.44 20.28 -32.51
N GLN A 21 -29.96 20.97 -33.54
CA GLN A 21 -28.54 20.95 -33.90
C GLN A 21 -27.67 21.57 -32.81
N ALA A 22 -28.10 22.71 -32.26
CA ALA A 22 -27.40 23.36 -31.14
C ALA A 22 -27.37 22.47 -29.88
N GLU A 23 -28.48 21.77 -29.56
CA GLU A 23 -28.52 20.78 -28.47
C GLU A 23 -27.55 19.61 -28.72
N ILE A 24 -27.50 19.08 -29.95
CA ILE A 24 -26.56 18.02 -30.32
C ILE A 24 -25.11 18.48 -30.15
N ASP A 25 -24.79 19.70 -30.57
CA ASP A 25 -23.42 20.21 -30.49
C ASP A 25 -23.02 20.53 -29.04
N LEU A 26 -23.96 20.98 -28.21
CA LEU A 26 -23.78 21.10 -26.76
C LEU A 26 -23.51 19.73 -26.13
N LEU A 27 -24.32 18.71 -26.45
CA LEU A 27 -24.14 17.35 -25.94
C LEU A 27 -22.81 16.74 -26.37
N LYS A 28 -22.36 16.95 -27.61
CA LYS A 28 -21.03 16.54 -28.07
C LYS A 28 -19.92 17.21 -27.27
N THR A 29 -20.07 18.51 -26.98
CA THR A 29 -19.10 19.26 -26.18
C THR A 29 -19.01 18.68 -24.78
N HIS A 30 -20.15 18.44 -24.11
CA HIS A 30 -20.18 17.79 -22.81
C HIS A 30 -19.60 16.38 -22.83
N LEU A 31 -19.89 15.59 -23.88
CA LEU A 31 -19.34 14.24 -24.03
C LEU A 31 -17.82 14.27 -24.15
N ASN A 32 -17.26 15.20 -24.91
CA ASN A 32 -15.80 15.33 -25.05
C ASN A 32 -15.16 15.74 -23.73
N LEU A 33 -15.72 16.71 -23.02
CA LEU A 33 -15.24 17.10 -21.69
C LEU A 33 -15.29 15.94 -20.68
N ALA A 34 -16.35 15.14 -20.73
CA ALA A 34 -16.49 13.95 -19.87
C ALA A 34 -15.44 12.88 -20.21
N LYS A 35 -15.15 12.66 -21.51
CA LYS A 35 -14.09 11.74 -21.96
C LYS A 35 -12.71 12.20 -21.52
N ASP A 36 -12.41 13.48 -21.67
CA ASP A 36 -11.12 14.05 -21.25
C ASP A 36 -10.95 13.93 -19.73
N LYS A 37 -12.02 14.20 -18.96
CA LYS A 37 -12.00 14.04 -17.51
C LYS A 37 -11.83 12.58 -17.10
N LEU A 38 -12.48 11.65 -17.79
CA LEU A 38 -12.32 10.22 -17.54
C LEU A 38 -10.87 9.78 -17.78
N SER A 39 -10.29 10.15 -18.91
CA SER A 39 -8.90 9.79 -19.24
C SER A 39 -7.91 10.35 -18.20
N SER A 40 -8.12 11.58 -17.75
CA SER A 40 -7.31 12.17 -16.67
C SER A 40 -7.44 11.39 -15.36
N LEU A 41 -8.64 10.98 -14.97
CA LEU A 41 -8.88 10.20 -13.75
C LEU A 41 -8.28 8.80 -13.84
N GLU A 42 -8.35 8.15 -15.00
CA GLU A 42 -7.73 6.83 -15.24
C GLU A 42 -6.21 6.90 -15.10
N SER A 43 -5.59 7.97 -15.61
CA SER A 43 -4.16 8.20 -15.46
C SER A 43 -3.78 8.43 -14.00
N GLU A 44 -4.54 9.25 -13.26
CA GLU A 44 -4.31 9.51 -11.84
C GLU A 44 -4.46 8.22 -11.01
N ASN A 45 -5.51 7.45 -11.24
CA ASN A 45 -5.75 6.18 -10.56
C ASN A 45 -4.62 5.17 -10.83
N SER A 46 -4.12 5.11 -12.07
CA SER A 46 -2.98 4.26 -12.41
C SER A 46 -1.71 4.66 -11.65
N GLY A 47 -1.48 5.97 -11.46
CA GLY A 47 -0.40 6.49 -10.63
C GLY A 47 -0.54 6.08 -9.16
N LEU A 48 -1.73 6.28 -8.59
CA LEU A 48 -2.03 5.92 -7.20
C LEU A 48 -1.89 4.41 -6.94
N LEU A 49 -2.31 3.56 -7.87
CA LEU A 49 -2.16 2.10 -7.77
C LEU A 49 -0.68 1.69 -7.73
N ARG A 50 0.16 2.36 -8.52
CA ARG A 50 1.61 2.11 -8.51
C ARG A 50 2.23 2.51 -7.18
N GLU A 51 1.93 3.72 -6.70
CA GLU A 51 2.43 4.21 -5.42
C GLU A 51 1.99 3.30 -4.26
N ASN A 52 0.72 2.85 -4.26
CA ASN A 52 0.23 1.92 -3.25
C ASN A 52 1.02 0.60 -3.24
N ARG A 53 1.42 0.09 -4.42
CA ARG A 53 2.24 -1.12 -4.53
C ARG A 53 3.65 -0.90 -3.98
N GLU A 54 4.27 0.23 -4.29
CA GLU A 54 5.60 0.60 -3.80
C GLU A 54 5.61 0.76 -2.27
N LEU A 55 4.58 1.41 -1.71
CA LEU A 55 4.40 1.56 -0.27
C LEU A 55 4.18 0.21 0.43
N ARG A 56 3.37 -0.69 -0.13
CA ARG A 56 3.17 -2.04 0.42
C ARG A 56 4.47 -2.82 0.47
N ASN A 57 5.26 -2.80 -0.61
CA ASN A 57 6.56 -3.46 -0.65
C ASN A 57 7.51 -2.87 0.41
N THR A 58 7.51 -1.54 0.57
CA THR A 58 8.33 -0.85 1.59
C THR A 58 7.92 -1.26 2.99
N ILE A 59 6.62 -1.31 3.29
CA ILE A 59 6.10 -1.75 4.59
C ILE A 59 6.49 -3.20 4.86
N GLU A 60 6.37 -4.10 3.88
CA GLU A 60 6.79 -5.49 4.04
C GLU A 60 8.28 -5.63 4.33
N GLN A 61 9.11 -4.80 3.68
CA GLN A 61 10.55 -4.79 3.96
C GLN A 61 10.85 -4.29 5.37
N ILE A 62 10.26 -3.16 5.77
CA ILE A 62 10.42 -2.61 7.13
C ILE A 62 9.95 -3.62 8.20
N LYS A 63 8.88 -4.37 7.94
CA LYS A 63 8.40 -5.43 8.84
C LYS A 63 9.41 -6.57 8.96
N LYS A 64 10.05 -6.98 7.86
CA LYS A 64 11.11 -8.00 7.89
C LYS A 64 12.33 -7.50 8.66
N ASP A 65 12.73 -6.25 8.43
CA ASP A 65 13.92 -5.67 9.07
C ASP A 65 13.72 -5.45 10.57
N ASN A 66 12.50 -5.10 11.01
CA ASN A 66 12.14 -4.93 12.42
C ASN A 66 11.63 -6.19 13.11
N GLN A 67 11.63 -7.34 12.44
CA GLN A 67 11.12 -8.60 13.00
C GLN A 67 11.93 -9.07 14.21
N TYR A 68 13.19 -8.65 14.32
CA TYR A 68 14.10 -9.06 15.38
C TYR A 68 14.59 -7.86 16.17
N LEU A 69 14.55 -7.98 17.49
CA LEU A 69 15.19 -7.04 18.41
C LEU A 69 16.56 -7.58 18.78
N ASP A 70 17.63 -6.84 18.46
CA ASP A 70 18.97 -7.15 18.95
C ASP A 70 19.11 -6.68 20.41
N LEU A 71 19.48 -7.61 21.28
CA LEU A 71 19.74 -7.38 22.71
C LEU A 71 21.24 -7.49 23.04
N GLY A 72 22.12 -7.45 22.04
CA GLY A 72 23.57 -7.53 22.16
C GLY A 72 24.09 -8.96 22.32
N ALA A 73 23.60 -9.69 23.33
CA ALA A 73 23.97 -11.10 23.58
C ALA A 73 23.12 -12.09 22.76
N CYS A 74 21.90 -11.73 22.41
CA CYS A 74 20.97 -12.50 21.61
C CYS A 74 20.01 -11.57 20.86
N ALA A 75 19.23 -12.12 19.94
CA ALA A 75 18.06 -11.46 19.39
C ALA A 75 16.77 -12.14 19.86
N VAL A 76 15.67 -11.40 19.89
CA VAL A 76 14.32 -11.95 20.11
C VAL A 76 13.40 -11.55 18.97
N LYS A 77 12.42 -12.38 18.65
CA LYS A 77 11.44 -12.07 17.61
C LYS A 77 10.35 -11.18 18.18
N LYS A 78 10.00 -10.09 17.49
CA LYS A 78 8.82 -9.26 17.78
C LYS A 78 7.60 -9.80 17.04
N ASN A 79 6.46 -9.81 17.71
CA ASN A 79 5.15 -10.06 17.12
C ASN A 79 4.60 -8.76 16.52
N ASP A 80 3.54 -8.88 15.70
CA ASP A 80 2.90 -7.74 15.04
C ASP A 80 2.27 -6.73 16.02
N ASP A 81 1.94 -7.16 17.24
CA ASP A 81 1.41 -6.33 18.33
C ASP A 81 2.50 -5.65 19.17
N GLY A 82 3.78 -5.86 18.84
CA GLY A 82 4.92 -5.32 19.58
C GLY A 82 5.39 -6.17 20.76
N SER A 83 4.68 -7.25 21.11
CA SER A 83 5.15 -8.21 22.12
C SER A 83 6.37 -8.98 21.62
N ILE A 84 7.19 -9.49 22.54
CA ILE A 84 8.39 -10.27 22.22
C ILE A 84 8.18 -11.76 22.48
N VAL A 85 8.82 -12.59 21.66
CA VAL A 85 8.92 -14.04 21.91
C VAL A 85 10.19 -14.29 22.71
N ASP A 86 10.04 -14.82 23.93
CA ASP A 86 11.14 -15.03 24.89
C ASP A 86 12.16 -16.11 24.47
N THR A 87 12.03 -16.68 23.27
CA THR A 87 13.01 -17.64 22.75
C THR A 87 14.25 -16.89 22.25
N PRO A 88 15.43 -17.08 22.88
CA PRO A 88 16.64 -16.42 22.44
C PRO A 88 17.13 -16.98 21.11
N LEU A 89 17.36 -16.07 20.17
CA LEU A 89 17.91 -16.33 18.86
C LEU A 89 19.33 -15.80 18.77
N CYS A 90 20.12 -16.38 17.88
CA CYS A 90 21.43 -15.84 17.55
C CYS A 90 21.28 -14.46 16.91
N ARG A 91 22.00 -13.45 17.41
CA ARG A 91 21.95 -12.09 16.86
C ARG A 91 22.42 -12.01 15.40
N ASP A 92 23.40 -12.82 15.02
CA ASP A 92 24.04 -12.72 13.70
C ASP A 92 23.21 -13.39 12.59
N CYS A 93 22.44 -14.43 12.94
CA CYS A 93 21.75 -15.24 11.93
C CYS A 93 20.29 -15.59 12.28
N HIS A 94 19.77 -15.06 13.39
CA HIS A 94 18.42 -15.25 13.90
C HIS A 94 17.97 -16.71 14.06
N ASN A 95 18.92 -17.66 14.11
CA ASN A 95 18.61 -19.07 14.36
C ASN A 95 18.49 -19.34 15.85
N PRO A 96 17.59 -20.23 16.28
CA PRO A 96 17.45 -20.61 17.68
C PRO A 96 18.77 -21.09 18.27
N PHE A 97 19.07 -20.62 19.48
CA PHE A 97 20.20 -21.14 20.22
C PHE A 97 19.92 -22.56 20.73
N ARG A 98 20.96 -23.40 20.75
CA ARG A 98 20.95 -24.67 21.49
C ARG A 98 21.52 -24.43 22.88
N ALA A 99 20.72 -24.74 23.89
CA ALA A 99 21.12 -24.65 25.28
C ALA A 99 22.10 -25.78 25.66
N LYS A 100 23.18 -25.42 26.35
CA LYS A 100 24.13 -26.33 27.00
C LYS A 100 24.22 -25.99 28.48
N ALA A 101 25.05 -26.69 29.26
CA ALA A 101 25.13 -26.52 30.71
C ALA A 101 25.24 -25.04 31.16
N ASN A 102 26.19 -24.29 30.61
CA ASN A 102 26.50 -22.91 31.04
C ASN A 102 26.39 -21.87 29.91
N ASN A 103 26.07 -22.29 28.69
CA ASN A 103 26.06 -21.40 27.53
C ASN A 103 24.97 -21.78 26.53
N TYR A 104 24.72 -20.83 25.63
CA TYR A 104 23.97 -21.02 24.40
C TYR A 104 24.94 -21.09 23.23
N SER A 105 24.64 -21.96 22.26
CA SER A 105 25.45 -22.11 21.06
C SER A 105 24.59 -22.12 19.80
N CYS A 106 24.96 -21.33 18.80
CA CYS A 106 24.26 -21.29 17.53
C CYS A 106 24.80 -22.40 16.62
N GLY A 107 23.93 -23.31 16.20
CA GLY A 107 24.31 -24.40 15.30
C GLY A 107 24.67 -23.97 13.88
N LYS A 108 24.33 -22.73 13.48
CA LYS A 108 24.56 -22.23 12.11
C LYS A 108 25.86 -21.44 11.97
N CYS A 109 26.07 -20.45 12.83
CA CYS A 109 27.26 -19.57 12.76
C CYS A 109 28.30 -19.86 13.85
N GLY A 110 28.04 -20.80 14.77
CA GLY A 110 29.01 -21.18 15.80
C GLY A 110 29.16 -20.20 16.97
N VAL A 111 28.40 -19.10 16.99
CA VAL A 111 28.39 -18.14 18.10
C VAL A 111 28.05 -18.84 19.41
N VAL A 112 28.84 -18.56 20.45
CA VAL A 112 28.63 -19.04 21.82
C VAL A 112 28.50 -17.84 22.75
N VAL A 113 27.47 -17.84 23.59
CA VAL A 113 27.19 -16.77 24.56
C VAL A 113 26.82 -17.39 25.90
N SER A 114 27.16 -16.74 27.02
CA SER A 114 26.83 -17.27 28.34
C SER A 114 25.33 -17.27 28.60
N ARG A 115 24.85 -18.19 29.43
CA ARG A 115 23.43 -18.21 29.84
C ARG A 115 23.07 -16.93 30.61
N GLU A 116 23.95 -16.48 31.48
CA GLU A 116 23.75 -15.29 32.32
C GLU A 116 23.63 -13.99 31.50
N GLU A 117 24.37 -13.85 30.41
CA GLU A 117 24.25 -12.69 29.51
C GLU A 117 22.92 -12.69 28.77
N VAL A 118 22.50 -13.85 28.25
CA VAL A 118 21.20 -13.99 27.56
C VAL A 118 20.03 -13.72 28.50
N TYR A 119 20.05 -14.27 29.72
CA TYR A 119 18.99 -14.01 30.70
C TYR A 119 18.91 -12.53 31.09
N ARG A 120 20.05 -11.86 31.32
CA ARG A 120 20.07 -10.42 31.62
C ARG A 120 19.53 -9.59 30.45
N ALA A 121 19.91 -9.95 29.23
CA ALA A 121 19.45 -9.29 28.02
C ALA A 121 17.92 -9.38 27.87
N ILE A 122 17.33 -10.57 27.99
CA ILE A 122 15.87 -10.76 27.91
C ILE A 122 15.14 -10.06 29.07
N ALA A 123 15.68 -10.15 30.29
CA ALA A 123 15.05 -9.52 31.46
C ALA A 123 14.95 -7.99 31.33
N SER A 124 15.92 -7.34 30.64
CA SER A 124 15.92 -5.89 30.40
C SER A 124 14.80 -5.37 29.52
N VAL A 125 14.15 -6.26 28.74
CA VAL A 125 13.03 -5.90 27.86
C VAL A 125 11.68 -6.44 28.33
N ALA A 126 11.66 -7.46 29.21
CA ALA A 126 10.44 -7.99 29.81
C ALA A 126 9.91 -7.13 30.99
N ASN A 127 10.80 -6.37 31.65
CA ASN A 127 10.45 -5.43 32.73
C ASN A 127 11.06 -4.04 32.40
N PRO A 128 10.45 -3.26 31.50
CA PRO A 128 10.95 -1.94 31.11
C PRO A 128 10.87 -0.90 32.25
#